data_AF-A0A126PCW8-F1
#
_entry.id   AF-A0A126PCW8-F1
#
_cell.length_a   1.000
_cell.length_b   1.000
_cell.length_c   1.000
_cell.angle_alpha   90.00
_cell.angle_beta   90.00
_cell.angle_gamma   90.00
#
_symmetry.space_group_name_H-M   'P 1'
#
loop_
_entity.id
_entity.type
_entity.pdbx_description
1 polymer ?
#
loop_
_entity_poly.entity_id
_entity_poly.type
_entity_poly.pdbx_seq_one_letter_code
_entity_poly.pdbx_strand_id
1 'polypeptide(L)'
;MLVGLSSRAFAQAPARPDSITVAIEPTYNDVTAVHRWLLGESYRRQWAAPVKMRVFHLSTEKGGLKILERGGGLQTKSLRLQDATGQQWVVRTLQKYPERGLPPALRPTIAKDILQDQVSASHPYAACIQNISLPRSSPTFAGPLGERPGRCPRAITFCPLLVIPFPYE
;
A
#
# COMPACT_ATOMS: atom_id res chain seq x y z
N MET A 1 -4.86 -13.51 -62.10
CA MET A 1 -3.96 -13.12 -60.98
C MET A 1 -4.80 -12.31 -60.00
N LEU A 2 -5.32 -12.93 -58.94
CA LEU A 2 -6.17 -12.26 -57.94
C LEU A 2 -5.37 -12.14 -56.64
N VAL A 3 -4.89 -10.93 -56.35
CA VAL A 3 -4.16 -10.62 -55.11
C VAL A 3 -5.20 -10.36 -54.02
N GLY A 4 -5.35 -11.31 -53.10
CA GLY A 4 -6.20 -11.15 -51.92
C GLY A 4 -5.50 -10.26 -50.88
N LEU A 5 -6.07 -9.09 -50.59
CA LEU A 5 -5.65 -8.27 -49.45
C LEU A 5 -6.16 -8.91 -48.15
N SER A 6 -5.26 -9.50 -47.37
CA SER A 6 -5.54 -9.84 -45.97
C SER A 6 -5.39 -8.61 -45.07
N SER A 7 -6.52 -8.07 -44.62
CA SER A 7 -6.59 -7.07 -43.56
C SER A 7 -6.25 -7.71 -42.21
N ARG A 8 -5.11 -7.33 -41.62
CA ARG A 8 -4.78 -7.66 -40.23
C ARG A 8 -5.66 -6.81 -39.30
N ALA A 9 -6.63 -7.44 -38.65
CA ALA A 9 -7.36 -6.83 -37.54
C ALA A 9 -6.40 -6.71 -36.33
N PHE A 10 -6.09 -5.48 -35.93
CA PHE A 10 -5.42 -5.24 -34.65
C PHE A 10 -6.43 -5.49 -33.51
N ALA A 11 -6.19 -6.53 -32.72
CA ALA A 11 -6.94 -6.76 -31.49
C ALA A 11 -6.70 -5.58 -30.53
N GLN A 12 -7.76 -4.87 -30.14
CA GLN A 12 -7.67 -3.87 -29.08
C GLN A 12 -7.36 -4.57 -27.76
N ALA A 13 -6.23 -4.23 -27.14
CA ALA A 13 -5.92 -4.69 -25.79
C ALA A 13 -7.03 -4.22 -24.84
N PRO A 14 -7.53 -5.08 -23.94
CA PRO A 14 -8.59 -4.70 -23.00
C PRO A 14 -8.14 -3.49 -22.19
N ALA A 15 -8.96 -2.43 -22.20
CA ALA A 15 -8.74 -1.26 -21.37
C ALA A 15 -8.65 -1.70 -19.91
N ARG A 16 -7.53 -1.40 -19.25
CA ARG A 16 -7.34 -1.74 -17.84
C ARG A 16 -8.34 -0.93 -17.01
N PRO A 17 -9.05 -1.55 -16.05
CA PRO A 17 -10.01 -0.82 -15.24
C PRO A 17 -9.31 0.25 -14.41
N ASP A 18 -9.78 1.49 -14.48
CA ASP A 18 -9.23 2.62 -13.72
C ASP A 18 -9.44 2.49 -12.21
N SER A 19 -10.42 1.67 -11.78
CA SER A 19 -10.72 1.43 -10.38
C SER A 19 -11.17 -0.01 -10.13
N ILE A 20 -10.84 -0.52 -8.95
CA ILE A 20 -11.28 -1.81 -8.44
C ILE A 20 -11.94 -1.62 -7.08
N THR A 21 -12.95 -2.43 -6.81
CA THR A 21 -13.56 -2.49 -5.48
C THR A 21 -13.03 -3.73 -4.79
N VAL A 22 -12.28 -3.55 -3.72
CA VAL A 22 -11.66 -4.66 -2.98
C VAL A 22 -11.63 -4.34 -1.49
N ALA A 23 -11.86 -5.35 -0.66
CA ALA A 23 -11.62 -5.26 0.78
C ALA A 23 -10.12 -5.44 1.05
N ILE A 24 -9.58 -4.80 2.08
CA ILE A 24 -8.14 -4.90 2.35
C ILE A 24 -7.77 -6.32 2.75
N GLU A 25 -8.52 -6.89 3.69
CA GLU A 25 -8.30 -8.25 4.17
C GLU A 25 -9.64 -8.79 4.76
N PRO A 26 -10.47 -9.46 3.94
CA PRO A 26 -11.78 -9.94 4.38
C PRO A 26 -11.69 -11.10 5.36
N THR A 27 -10.56 -11.83 5.40
CA THR A 27 -10.34 -12.98 6.29
C THR A 27 -10.43 -12.60 7.77
N TYR A 28 -10.16 -11.33 8.12
CA TYR A 28 -10.33 -10.85 9.49
C TYR A 28 -11.76 -10.91 10.02
N ASN A 29 -12.76 -10.88 9.14
CA ASN A 29 -14.16 -10.97 9.54
C ASN A 29 -14.69 -12.41 9.50
N ASP A 30 -13.93 -13.35 8.94
CA ASP A 30 -14.26 -14.78 8.86
C ASP A 30 -13.76 -15.52 10.11
N VAL A 31 -14.36 -15.19 11.26
CA VAL A 31 -14.01 -15.75 12.57
C VAL A 31 -15.26 -16.21 13.33
N THR A 32 -15.12 -17.28 14.11
CA THR A 32 -16.22 -17.89 14.88
C THR A 32 -16.71 -16.98 16.01
N ALA A 33 -17.94 -17.21 16.48
CA ALA A 33 -18.52 -16.43 17.59
C ALA A 33 -17.69 -16.52 18.89
N VAL A 34 -17.04 -17.67 19.14
CA VAL A 34 -16.15 -17.86 20.29
C VAL A 34 -14.90 -16.98 20.17
N HIS A 35 -14.31 -16.89 18.98
CA HIS A 35 -13.16 -16.02 18.71
C HIS A 35 -13.51 -14.54 18.93
N ARG A 36 -14.70 -14.11 18.46
CA ARG A 36 -15.21 -12.75 18.69
C ARG A 36 -15.51 -12.45 20.16
N TRP A 37 -15.94 -13.46 20.92
CA TRP A 37 -16.15 -13.30 22.37
C TRP A 37 -14.82 -13.16 23.12
N LEU A 38 -13.79 -13.92 22.74
CA LEU A 38 -12.47 -13.89 23.38
C LEU A 38 -11.63 -12.65 23.00
N LEU A 39 -11.59 -12.28 21.72
CA LEU A 39 -10.72 -11.22 21.18
C LEU A 39 -11.49 -9.94 20.78
N GLY A 40 -12.81 -9.91 21.05
CA GLY A 40 -13.68 -8.79 20.73
C GLY A 40 -14.05 -8.69 19.25
N GLU A 41 -14.79 -7.64 18.87
CA GLU A 41 -15.19 -7.35 17.48
C GLU A 41 -14.14 -6.49 16.74
N SER A 42 -13.43 -5.60 17.44
CA SER A 42 -12.40 -4.68 16.91
C SER A 42 -12.82 -3.96 15.61
N TYR A 43 -11.91 -3.72 14.66
CA TYR A 43 -12.20 -3.08 13.37
C TYR A 43 -12.42 -4.09 12.23
N ARG A 44 -12.74 -5.35 12.55
CA ARG A 44 -12.84 -6.45 11.56
C ARG A 44 -13.82 -6.15 10.42
N ARG A 45 -14.94 -5.48 10.75
CA ARG A 45 -15.92 -5.02 9.75
C ARG A 45 -15.33 -4.01 8.78
N GLN A 46 -14.50 -3.09 9.25
CA GLN A 46 -13.85 -2.07 8.42
C GLN A 46 -12.73 -2.67 7.56
N TRP A 47 -12.05 -3.72 8.04
CA TRP A 47 -11.08 -4.48 7.24
C TRP A 47 -11.72 -5.28 6.09
N ALA A 48 -12.94 -5.80 6.32
CA ALA A 48 -13.72 -6.51 5.32
C ALA A 48 -14.62 -5.62 4.45
N ALA A 49 -14.71 -4.32 4.74
CA ALA A 49 -15.53 -3.40 3.97
C ALA A 49 -14.95 -3.23 2.55
N PRO A 50 -15.74 -3.46 1.49
CA PRO A 50 -15.29 -3.24 0.12
C PRO A 50 -15.11 -1.74 -0.13
N VAL A 51 -13.91 -1.34 -0.55
CA VAL A 51 -13.62 0.07 -0.89
C VAL A 51 -13.21 0.19 -2.35
N LYS A 52 -13.81 1.17 -3.03
CA LYS A 52 -13.45 1.52 -4.40
C LYS A 52 -12.13 2.30 -4.38
N MET A 53 -11.11 1.75 -5.02
CA MET A 53 -9.78 2.31 -5.11
C MET A 53 -9.32 2.37 -6.56
N ARG A 54 -8.57 3.43 -6.90
CA ARG A 54 -7.95 3.55 -8.22
C ARG A 54 -6.81 2.54 -8.37
N VAL A 55 -6.74 1.88 -9.52
CA VAL A 55 -5.63 0.98 -9.82
C VAL A 55 -4.38 1.81 -10.08
N PHE A 56 -3.31 1.49 -9.35
CA PHE A 56 -2.03 2.14 -9.49
C PHE A 56 -1.19 1.45 -10.57
N HIS A 57 -1.01 2.12 -11.71
CA HIS A 57 -0.24 1.59 -12.84
C HIS A 57 1.18 2.16 -12.84
N LEU A 58 2.15 1.36 -12.42
CA LEU A 58 3.57 1.75 -12.37
C LEU A 58 4.08 2.33 -13.69
N SER A 59 3.65 1.80 -14.84
CA SER A 59 4.12 2.22 -16.17
C SER A 59 3.64 3.61 -16.60
N THR A 60 2.51 4.08 -16.08
CA THR A 60 1.89 5.34 -16.52
C THR A 60 1.99 6.43 -15.47
N GLU A 61 2.06 6.05 -14.20
CA GLU A 61 2.15 7.00 -13.10
C GLU A 61 3.51 7.70 -13.09
N LYS A 62 3.50 9.03 -12.92
CA LYS A 62 4.70 9.88 -12.81
C LYS A 62 5.73 9.71 -13.93
N GLY A 63 5.29 9.37 -15.15
CA GLY A 63 6.17 9.18 -16.30
C GLY A 63 6.87 7.81 -16.34
N GLY A 64 6.38 6.83 -15.57
CA GLY A 64 6.92 5.47 -15.53
C GLY A 64 7.82 5.27 -14.32
N LEU A 65 7.27 4.65 -13.29
CA LEU A 65 7.97 4.34 -12.05
C LEU A 65 8.80 3.06 -12.21
N LYS A 66 10.10 3.17 -11.93
CA LYS A 66 11.03 2.05 -11.86
C LYS A 66 11.13 1.56 -10.43
N ILE A 67 11.10 0.25 -10.24
CA ILE A 67 11.31 -0.36 -8.93
C ILE A 67 12.81 -0.37 -8.65
N LEU A 68 13.23 0.32 -7.59
CA LEU A 68 14.62 0.32 -7.13
C LEU A 68 14.87 -0.83 -6.17
N GLU A 69 14.07 -0.91 -5.11
CA GLU A 69 14.35 -1.77 -3.98
C GLU A 69 13.07 -2.22 -3.29
N ARG A 70 13.03 -3.48 -2.87
CA ARG A 70 11.99 -4.01 -1.98
C ARG A 70 12.50 -3.95 -0.54
N GLY A 71 11.86 -3.12 0.27
CA GLY A 71 12.12 -3.01 1.69
C GLY A 71 10.95 -3.50 2.54
N GLY A 72 10.91 -2.99 3.76
CA GLY A 72 9.86 -3.28 4.73
C GLY A 72 10.31 -4.37 5.67
N GLY A 73 10.50 -3.99 6.93
CA GLY A 73 11.02 -4.85 7.99
C GLY A 73 10.07 -5.99 8.36
N LEU A 74 10.11 -6.40 9.62
CA LEU A 74 9.38 -7.59 10.10
C LEU A 74 7.85 -7.45 10.11
N GLN A 75 7.30 -6.28 9.78
CA GLN A 75 5.87 -5.96 9.93
C GLN A 75 5.25 -5.48 8.62
N THR A 76 5.86 -4.52 7.92
CA THR A 76 5.31 -3.93 6.68
C THR A 76 6.15 -4.30 5.47
N LYS A 77 5.57 -4.28 4.27
CA LYS A 77 6.31 -4.40 3.00
C LYS A 77 6.37 -3.00 2.39
N SER A 78 7.56 -2.57 1.98
CA SER A 78 7.72 -1.31 1.27
C SER A 78 8.45 -1.51 -0.05
N LEU A 79 8.15 -0.65 -1.01
CA LEU A 79 8.75 -0.66 -2.33
C LEU A 79 9.25 0.75 -2.61
N ARG A 80 10.56 0.88 -2.85
CA ARG A 80 11.17 2.12 -3.29
C ARG A 80 11.08 2.17 -4.82
N LEU A 81 10.50 3.25 -5.30
CA LEU A 81 10.27 3.54 -6.71
C LEU A 81 11.02 4.80 -7.08
N GLN A 82 11.36 4.95 -8.35
CA GLN A 82 11.93 6.16 -8.91
C GLN A 82 11.13 6.58 -10.13
N ASP A 83 10.80 7.85 -10.24
CA ASP A 83 10.17 8.40 -11.44
C ASP A 83 11.20 8.78 -12.52
N ALA A 84 10.70 9.17 -13.69
CA ALA A 84 11.55 9.60 -14.81
C ALA A 84 12.34 10.88 -14.52
N THR A 85 11.95 11.66 -13.52
CA THR A 85 12.66 12.88 -13.08
C THR A 85 13.75 12.59 -12.04
N GLY A 86 13.92 11.32 -11.66
CA GLY A 86 14.89 10.89 -10.67
C GLY A 86 14.39 10.95 -9.23
N GLN A 87 13.17 11.42 -8.98
CA GLN A 87 12.59 11.52 -7.65
C GLN A 87 12.14 10.15 -7.14
N GLN A 88 12.47 9.88 -5.87
CA GLN A 88 12.19 8.61 -5.21
C GLN A 88 10.87 8.65 -4.44
N TRP A 89 10.12 7.56 -4.55
CA TRP A 89 8.84 7.36 -3.90
C TRP A 89 8.87 6.07 -3.11
N VAL A 90 8.33 6.09 -1.90
CA VAL A 90 8.14 4.87 -1.11
C VAL A 90 6.68 4.52 -1.07
N VAL A 91 6.41 3.31 -1.50
CA VAL A 91 5.11 2.69 -1.44
C VAL A 91 5.11 1.70 -0.29
N ARG A 92 4.12 1.76 0.61
CA ARG A 92 3.95 0.74 1.66
C ARG A 92 2.57 0.10 1.65
N THR A 93 2.52 -1.18 2.00
CA THR A 93 1.26 -1.90 2.23
C THR A 93 0.59 -1.42 3.53
N LEU A 94 -0.73 -1.26 3.51
CA LEU A 94 -1.52 -1.01 4.73
C LEU A 94 -1.57 -2.23 5.65
N GLN A 95 -1.75 -3.42 5.07
CA GLN A 95 -1.74 -4.69 5.77
C GLN A 95 -0.37 -4.96 6.42
N LYS A 96 -0.40 -5.37 7.68
CA LYS A 96 0.79 -5.80 8.42
C LYS A 96 0.90 -7.32 8.41
N TYR A 97 2.14 -7.78 8.47
CA TYR A 97 2.55 -9.17 8.37
C TYR A 97 3.48 -9.53 9.55
N PRO A 98 2.98 -9.52 10.80
CA PRO A 98 3.75 -9.86 12.00
C PRO A 98 4.33 -11.27 12.02
N GLU A 99 3.80 -12.19 11.20
CA GLU A 99 4.28 -13.56 11.08
C GLU A 99 5.75 -13.65 10.61
N ARG A 100 6.27 -12.59 9.99
CA ARG A 100 7.68 -12.50 9.61
C ARG A 100 8.61 -12.35 10.81
N GLY A 101 8.10 -11.83 11.94
CA GLY A 101 8.81 -11.77 13.20
C GLY A 101 8.84 -13.12 13.96
N LEU A 102 8.01 -14.09 13.55
CA LEU A 102 7.99 -15.40 14.20
C LEU A 102 9.12 -16.32 13.69
N PRO A 103 9.72 -17.13 14.58
CA PRO A 103 10.56 -18.26 14.19
C PRO A 103 9.82 -19.17 13.20
N PRO A 104 10.52 -19.78 12.21
CA PRO A 104 9.88 -20.63 11.21
C PRO A 104 9.00 -21.75 11.79
N ALA A 105 9.40 -22.30 12.94
CA ALA A 105 8.65 -23.34 13.64
C ALA A 105 7.27 -22.89 14.16
N LEU A 106 7.08 -21.60 14.45
CA LEU A 106 5.84 -21.05 15.02
C LEU A 106 4.90 -20.44 13.97
N ARG A 107 5.37 -20.24 12.73
CA ARG A 107 4.55 -19.71 11.63
C ARG A 107 3.33 -20.56 11.26
N PRO A 108 3.34 -21.91 11.33
CA PRO A 108 2.16 -22.71 11.03
C PRO A 108 1.22 -22.89 12.25
N THR A 109 1.48 -22.22 13.37
CA THR A 109 0.73 -22.41 14.62
C THR A 109 -0.30 -21.31 14.86
N ILE A 110 -1.19 -21.53 15.84
CA ILE A 110 -2.19 -20.56 16.33
C ILE A 110 -1.54 -19.22 16.75
N ALA A 111 -0.25 -19.24 17.13
CA ALA A 111 0.48 -18.02 17.47
C ALA A 111 0.50 -17.01 16.31
N LYS A 112 0.57 -17.49 15.06
CA LYS A 112 0.44 -16.64 13.87
C LYS A 112 -0.92 -15.96 13.83
N ASP A 113 -2.00 -16.72 14.02
CA ASP A 113 -3.36 -16.21 13.88
C ASP A 113 -3.68 -15.20 14.97
N ILE A 114 -3.22 -15.42 16.20
CA ILE A 114 -3.35 -14.45 17.30
C ILE A 114 -2.55 -13.17 17.01
N LEU A 115 -1.32 -13.29 16.52
CA LEU A 115 -0.51 -12.12 16.14
C LEU A 115 -1.11 -11.36 14.97
N GLN A 116 -1.67 -12.07 14.01
CA GLN A 116 -2.37 -11.48 12.87
C GLN A 116 -3.65 -10.78 13.32
N ASP A 117 -4.37 -11.35 14.30
CA ASP A 117 -5.61 -10.80 14.86
C ASP A 117 -5.37 -9.46 15.59
N GLN A 118 -4.20 -9.28 16.23
CA GLN A 118 -3.82 -7.99 16.82
C GLN A 118 -3.77 -6.85 15.79
N VAL A 119 -3.52 -7.13 14.51
CA VAL A 119 -3.57 -6.11 13.45
C VAL A 119 -4.99 -5.62 13.23
N SER A 120 -6.00 -6.48 13.40
CA SER A 120 -7.43 -6.14 13.26
C SER A 120 -7.92 -5.17 14.35
N ALA A 121 -7.20 -5.07 15.47
CA ALA A 121 -7.45 -4.10 16.53
C ALA A 121 -7.09 -2.65 16.13
N SER A 122 -6.26 -2.47 15.09
CA SER A 122 -5.93 -1.16 14.55
C SER A 122 -6.87 -0.76 13.43
N HIS A 123 -7.16 0.55 13.31
CA HIS A 123 -7.98 1.06 12.23
C HIS A 123 -7.23 1.00 10.88
N PRO A 124 -7.77 0.36 9.83
CA PRO A 124 -7.05 0.14 8.55
C PRO A 124 -6.58 1.43 7.87
N TYR A 125 -7.32 2.52 8.02
CA TYR A 125 -7.06 3.80 7.36
C TYR A 125 -6.32 4.82 8.22
N ALA A 126 -5.88 4.47 9.43
CA ALA A 126 -5.20 5.40 10.34
C ALA A 126 -3.98 6.08 9.68
N ALA A 127 -3.21 5.31 8.90
CA ALA A 127 -2.07 5.79 8.13
C ALA A 127 -2.43 6.78 7.01
N CYS A 128 -3.63 6.65 6.45
CA CYS A 128 -4.14 7.55 5.41
C CYS A 128 -4.63 8.86 6.03
N ILE A 129 -5.34 8.76 7.16
CA ILE A 129 -5.92 9.92 7.86
C ILE A 129 -4.83 10.81 8.47
N GLN A 130 -3.80 10.25 9.09
CA GLN A 130 -2.71 11.08 9.66
C GLN A 130 -2.00 11.95 8.62
N ASN A 131 -1.88 11.49 7.38
CA ASN A 131 -1.22 12.25 6.31
C ASN A 131 -2.09 13.38 5.73
N ILE A 132 -3.40 13.41 6.04
CA ILE A 132 -4.29 14.46 5.56
C ILE A 132 -4.43 15.63 6.54
N SER A 133 -4.24 15.38 7.84
CA SER A 133 -4.49 16.36 8.91
C SER A 133 -3.25 17.05 9.44
N LEU A 134 -2.05 16.62 9.07
CA LEU A 134 -0.82 17.29 9.47
C LEU A 134 -0.51 18.42 8.48
N PRO A 135 -0.66 19.72 8.84
CA PRO A 135 0.21 20.72 8.24
C PRO A 135 1.63 20.25 8.52
N ARG A 136 2.44 20.20 7.47
CA ARG A 136 3.78 19.61 7.43
C ARG A 136 4.74 20.32 8.40
N SER A 137 4.58 20.17 9.71
CA SER A 137 5.67 20.33 10.66
C SER A 137 6.51 19.08 10.51
N SER A 138 7.48 19.15 9.59
CA SER A 138 8.69 18.34 9.67
C SER A 138 9.14 18.28 11.14
N PRO A 139 9.56 17.13 11.67
CA PRO A 139 10.25 17.13 12.95
C PRO A 139 11.47 18.04 12.76
N THR A 140 11.45 19.19 13.42
CA THR A 140 12.60 20.09 13.55
C THR A 140 13.67 19.29 14.28
N PHE A 141 14.43 18.50 13.55
CA PHE A 141 15.72 18.03 14.00
C PHE A 141 16.61 19.26 13.96
N ALA A 142 16.91 19.78 15.15
CA ALA A 142 17.74 20.96 15.33
C ALA A 142 19.14 20.69 14.74
N GLY A 143 19.44 21.36 13.64
CA GLY A 143 20.77 21.45 13.03
C GLY A 143 20.92 22.83 12.40
N PRO A 144 22.05 23.53 12.61
CA PRO A 144 22.23 24.88 12.09
C PRO A 144 22.69 24.85 10.62
N LEU A 145 22.36 25.93 9.93
CA LEU A 145 22.81 26.36 8.61
C LEU A 145 22.09 25.75 7.39
N GLY A 146 21.06 26.49 6.97
CA GLY A 146 20.98 27.03 5.61
C GLY A 146 20.69 26.05 4.49
N GLU A 147 19.42 25.94 4.08
CA GLU A 147 18.97 26.19 2.70
C GLU A 147 17.44 26.04 2.56
N ARG A 148 16.91 26.68 1.51
CA ARG A 148 15.53 27.18 1.34
C ARG A 148 14.45 26.08 1.21
N PRO A 149 13.15 26.39 1.43
CA PRO A 149 12.09 25.40 1.49
C PRO A 149 11.75 24.88 0.09
N GLY A 150 12.33 23.74 -0.26
CA GLY A 150 11.86 22.90 -1.35
C GLY A 150 10.45 22.45 -1.07
N ARG A 151 9.50 23.02 -1.83
CA ARG A 151 8.08 22.67 -1.84
C ARG A 151 7.93 21.16 -2.03
N CYS A 152 7.71 20.43 -0.95
CA CYS A 152 7.55 19.00 -1.06
C CYS A 152 6.32 18.63 -1.91
N PRO A 153 6.50 17.81 -2.96
CA PRO A 153 5.41 17.45 -3.83
C PRO A 153 4.39 16.57 -3.12
N ARG A 154 3.13 16.84 -3.44
CA ARG A 154 1.89 16.22 -2.97
C ARG A 154 2.05 14.70 -2.75
N ALA A 155 1.92 14.26 -1.50
CA ALA A 155 1.77 12.84 -1.19
C ALA A 155 0.46 12.36 -1.83
N ILE A 156 0.56 11.48 -2.82
CA ILE A 156 -0.62 10.92 -3.47
C ILE A 156 -1.01 9.70 -2.65
N THR A 157 -1.95 9.90 -1.74
CA THR A 157 -2.48 8.84 -0.91
C THR A 157 -3.42 7.96 -1.75
N PHE A 158 -2.89 6.87 -2.30
CA PHE A 158 -3.72 5.77 -2.83
C PHE A 158 -4.01 4.80 -1.68
N CYS A 159 -5.25 4.64 -1.23
CA CYS A 159 -5.60 3.49 -0.38
C CYS A 159 -5.71 2.25 -1.29
N PRO A 160 -4.89 1.18 -1.12
CA PRO A 160 -4.31 0.60 0.09
C PRO A 160 -2.77 0.64 0.15
N LEU A 161 -2.21 1.62 -0.54
CA LEU A 161 -0.81 1.67 -0.95
C LEU A 161 -0.30 3.08 -0.65
N LEU A 162 0.14 3.34 0.58
CA LEU A 162 0.57 4.69 0.94
C LEU A 162 1.85 5.02 0.17
N VAL A 163 1.75 5.99 -0.75
CA VAL A 163 2.87 6.51 -1.53
C VAL A 163 3.36 7.81 -0.89
N ILE A 164 4.54 7.76 -0.31
CA ILE A 164 5.19 8.89 0.37
C ILE A 164 6.42 9.26 -0.48
N PRO A 165 6.65 10.54 -0.82
CA PRO A 165 7.94 10.94 -1.38
C PRO A 165 9.04 10.60 -0.35
N PHE A 166 10.09 9.90 -0.80
CA PHE A 166 11.25 9.65 0.06
C PHE A 166 12.02 10.97 0.19
N PRO A 167 12.47 11.37 1.39
CA PRO A 167 13.41 12.48 1.48
C PRO A 167 14.68 12.13 0.70
N TYR A 168 15.07 13.04 -0.19
CA TYR A 168 16.41 13.08 -0.75
C TYR A 168 17.35 13.43 0.42
N GLU A 169 18.44 12.69 0.60
CA GLU A 169 19.54 13.13 1.49
C GLU A 169 20.10 14.48 1.03
#